data_AF-A0A9Q8RLE3-F1
#
_entry.id   AF-A0A9Q8RLE3-F1
#
_cell.length_a   1.000
_cell.length_b   1.000
_cell.length_c   1.000
_cell.angle_alpha   90.00
_cell.angle_beta   90.00
_cell.angle_gamma   90.00
#
_symmetry.space_group_name_H-M   'P 1'
#
loop_
_entity.id
_entity.type
_entity.pdbx_description
1 polymer ?
#
loop_
_entity_poly.entity_id
_entity_poly.type
_entity_poly.pdbx_seq_one_letter_code
_entity_poly.pdbx_strand_id
1 'polypeptide(L)'
;MKPIDEIIEHELGRFLEAVKQKFQSEVEKGIQDASTGIIAWVTSDKTNLKSGENFGNPVGIYELSQCRFCKKFHLNEDKHSCKGNK
;
A
#
# COMPACT_ATOMS: atom_id res chain seq x y z
N MET A 1 -5.35 2.05 -51.85
CA MET A 1 -4.17 2.24 -51.00
C MET A 1 -4.62 3.08 -49.83
N LYS A 2 -4.44 2.63 -48.58
CA LYS A 2 -4.75 3.51 -47.44
C LYS A 2 -3.77 4.70 -47.46
N PRO A 3 -4.23 5.92 -47.15
CA PRO A 3 -3.33 7.05 -46.95
C PRO A 3 -2.26 6.68 -45.93
N ILE A 4 -1.02 7.12 -46.17
CA ILE A 4 0.11 6.86 -45.27
C ILE A 4 -0.20 7.34 -43.85
N ASP A 5 -0.97 8.43 -43.72
CA ASP A 5 -1.40 9.00 -42.44
C ASP A 5 -2.24 8.01 -41.61
N GLU A 6 -3.17 7.28 -42.22
CA GLU A 6 -3.99 6.27 -41.52
C GLU A 6 -3.14 5.09 -41.00
N ILE A 7 -2.10 4.72 -41.75
CA ILE A 7 -1.17 3.66 -41.35
C ILE A 7 -0.32 4.13 -40.16
N ILE A 8 0.16 5.37 -40.21
CA ILE A 8 0.95 5.98 -39.14
C ILE A 8 0.12 6.10 -37.86
N GLU A 9 -1.11 6.62 -37.95
CA GLU A 9 -2.00 6.75 -36.78
C GLU A 9 -2.33 5.40 -36.15
N HIS A 10 -2.61 4.39 -36.97
CA HIS A 10 -2.90 3.04 -36.48
C HIS A 10 -1.71 2.43 -35.73
N GLU A 11 -0.51 2.52 -36.30
CA GLU A 11 0.70 1.96 -35.68
C GLU A 11 1.13 2.75 -34.43
N LEU A 12 1.00 4.08 -34.44
CA LEU A 12 1.21 4.91 -33.25
C LEU A 12 0.21 4.55 -32.13
N GLY A 13 -1.06 4.36 -32.47
CA GLY A 13 -2.08 3.93 -31.51
C GLY A 13 -1.74 2.58 -30.86
N ARG A 14 -1.32 1.61 -31.67
CA ARG A 14 -0.88 0.29 -31.18
C ARG A 14 0.35 0.39 -30.29
N PHE A 15 1.32 1.21 -30.67
CA PHE A 15 2.53 1.44 -29.88
C PHE A 15 2.20 2.06 -28.52
N LEU A 16 1.38 3.11 -28.48
CA LEU A 16 0.99 3.78 -27.24
C LEU A 16 0.22 2.85 -26.31
N GLU A 17 -0.68 2.03 -26.84
CA GLU A 17 -1.40 1.04 -26.04
C GLU A 17 -0.44 -0.01 -25.45
N ALA A 18 0.53 -0.51 -26.23
CA ALA A 18 1.54 -1.43 -25.72
C ALA A 18 2.41 -0.80 -24.62
N VAL A 19 2.82 0.46 -24.79
CA VAL A 19 3.58 1.21 -23.78
C VAL A 19 2.77 1.38 -22.51
N LYS A 20 1.49 1.76 -22.63
CA LYS A 20 0.58 1.93 -21.50
C LYS A 20 0.40 0.63 -20.71
N GLN A 21 0.16 -0.49 -21.39
CA GLN A 21 0.01 -1.79 -20.74
C GLN A 21 1.29 -2.22 -20.03
N LYS A 22 2.45 -2.01 -20.66
CA LYS A 22 3.75 -2.30 -20.04
C LYS A 22 3.99 -1.44 -18.80
N PHE A 23 3.72 -0.15 -18.89
CA PHE A 23 3.84 0.77 -17.75
C PHE A 23 2.97 0.34 -16.58
N GLN A 24 1.69 0.04 -16.82
CA GLN A 24 0.77 -0.44 -15.79
C GLN A 24 1.28 -1.72 -15.12
N SER A 25 1.74 -2.70 -15.91
CA SER A 25 2.28 -3.96 -15.39
C SER A 25 3.52 -3.75 -14.50
N GLU A 26 4.45 -2.88 -14.90
CA GLU A 26 5.65 -2.63 -14.10
C GLU A 26 5.35 -1.83 -12.82
N VAL A 27 4.39 -0.91 -12.87
CA VAL A 27 3.92 -0.20 -11.66
C VAL A 27 3.25 -1.18 -10.68
N GLU A 28 2.38 -2.07 -11.16
CA GLU A 28 1.74 -3.08 -10.31
C GLU A 28 2.77 -4.02 -9.67
N LYS A 29 3.76 -4.48 -10.43
CA LYS A 29 4.88 -5.28 -9.88
C LYS A 29 5.65 -4.50 -8.82
N GLY A 30 6.01 -3.24 -9.09
CA GLY A 30 6.73 -2.41 -8.12
C GLY A 30 5.95 -2.22 -6.81
N ILE A 31 4.63 -2.04 -6.89
CA ILE A 31 3.75 -1.99 -5.70
C ILE A 31 3.75 -3.33 -4.96
N GLN A 32 3.63 -4.44 -5.68
CA GLN A 32 3.65 -5.79 -5.10
C GLN A 32 4.98 -6.09 -4.40
N ASP A 33 6.11 -5.79 -5.03
CA ASP A 33 7.45 -6.01 -4.48
C ASP A 33 7.67 -5.16 -3.22
N ALA A 34 7.31 -3.87 -3.28
CA ALA A 34 7.39 -2.99 -2.11
C ALA A 34 6.51 -3.48 -0.96
N SER A 35 5.27 -3.89 -1.25
CA SER A 35 4.35 -4.43 -0.24
C SER A 35 4.87 -5.72 0.38
N THR A 36 5.45 -6.60 -0.44
CA THR A 36 6.07 -7.86 0.03
C THR A 36 7.26 -7.59 0.92
N GLY A 37 8.10 -6.60 0.57
CA GLY A 37 9.21 -6.15 1.40
C GLY A 37 8.75 -5.60 2.75
N ILE A 38 7.70 -4.78 2.77
CA ILE A 38 7.11 -4.25 4.00
C ILE A 38 6.53 -5.38 4.85
N ILE A 39 5.79 -6.32 4.27
CA ILE A 39 5.22 -7.46 4.98
C ILE A 39 6.34 -8.35 5.56
N ALA A 40 7.37 -8.64 4.78
CA ALA A 40 8.54 -9.41 5.24
C ALA A 40 9.26 -8.71 6.39
N TRP A 41 9.42 -7.39 6.30
CA TRP A 41 9.99 -6.58 7.39
C TRP A 41 9.12 -6.64 8.66
N VAL A 42 7.81 -6.42 8.56
CA VAL A 42 6.87 -6.50 9.69
C VAL A 42 6.80 -7.90 10.32
N THR A 43 6.97 -8.95 9.52
CA THR A 43 6.84 -10.35 9.99
C THR A 43 8.14 -10.95 10.50
N SER A 44 9.29 -10.55 9.94
CA SER A 44 10.62 -10.95 10.44
C SER A 44 10.88 -10.43 11.87
N ASP A 45 10.29 -9.29 12.23
CA ASP A 45 10.28 -8.77 13.60
C ASP A 45 9.51 -9.66 14.58
N LYS A 46 8.55 -10.48 14.10
CA LYS A 46 7.74 -11.38 14.94
C LYS A 46 8.39 -12.73 15.21
N THR A 47 9.36 -13.15 14.39
CA THR A 47 9.99 -14.48 14.52
C THR A 47 11.14 -14.54 15.53
N ASN A 48 11.63 -13.41 16.04
CA ASN A 48 12.69 -13.35 17.07
C ASN A 48 12.17 -13.26 18.52
N LEU A 49 10.85 -13.29 18.74
CA LEU A 49 10.21 -13.24 20.06
C LEU A 49 10.06 -14.63 20.71
N LYS A 50 11.11 -15.44 20.65
CA LYS A 50 11.23 -16.67 21.45
C LYS A 50 12.63 -16.79 22.01
N SER A 51 12.91 -16.05 23.08
CA SER A 51 13.70 -16.47 24.24
C SER A 51 13.70 -15.29 25.19
N GLY A 52 13.22 -15.50 26.41
CA GLY A 52 12.96 -14.42 27.36
C GLY A 52 14.19 -13.57 27.63
N GLU A 53 14.06 -12.26 27.44
CA GLU A 53 14.80 -11.23 28.18
C GLU A 53 14.14 -9.87 27.88
N ASN A 54 13.75 -9.19 28.96
CA ASN A 54 13.16 -7.85 28.94
C ASN A 54 14.23 -6.82 28.53
N PHE A 55 14.23 -6.34 27.28
CA PHE A 55 14.96 -5.12 26.93
C PHE A 55 14.24 -4.29 25.86
N GLY A 56 13.61 -3.19 26.30
CA GLY A 56 13.53 -1.91 25.58
C GLY A 56 12.72 -1.83 24.27
N ASN A 57 11.45 -1.43 24.39
CA ASN A 57 10.64 -0.85 23.29
C ASN A 57 11.28 0.44 22.73
N PRO A 58 10.94 0.92 21.49
CA PRO A 58 9.55 1.01 21.05
C PRO A 58 9.33 0.93 19.53
N VAL A 59 8.71 -0.14 19.06
CA VAL A 59 7.71 0.04 17.99
C VAL A 59 6.42 -0.46 18.60
N GLY A 60 5.71 0.46 19.26
CA GLY A 60 4.40 0.20 19.81
C GLY A 60 3.57 -0.46 18.73
N ILE A 61 3.04 -1.63 19.02
CA ILE A 61 1.98 -2.22 18.21
C ILE A 61 0.91 -1.13 18.17
N TYR A 62 0.79 -0.45 17.03
CA TYR A 62 -0.22 0.58 16.84
C TYR A 62 -1.58 -0.11 16.82
N GLU A 63 -2.10 -0.39 18.01
CA GLU A 63 -3.43 -0.95 18.16
C GLU A 63 -4.43 0.15 17.78
N LEU A 64 -5.10 -0.06 16.66
CA LEU A 64 -6.17 0.81 16.21
C LEU A 64 -7.48 0.35 16.86
N SER A 65 -8.13 1.21 17.63
CA SER A 65 -9.49 0.99 18.12
C SER A 65 -10.50 1.80 17.31
N GLN A 66 -11.64 1.18 17.00
CA GLN A 66 -12.75 1.89 16.36
C GLN A 66 -13.61 2.56 17.43
N CYS A 67 -13.78 3.88 17.33
CA CYS A 67 -14.69 4.61 18.19
C CYS A 67 -16.13 4.17 17.92
N ARG A 68 -16.84 3.71 18.96
CA ARG A 68 -18.22 3.23 18.82
C ARG A 68 -19.20 4.32 18.37
N PHE A 69 -18.89 5.59 18.65
CA PHE A 69 -19.74 6.76 18.39
C PHE A 69 -19.50 7.36 17.01
N CYS A 70 -18.26 7.75 16.67
CA CYS A 70 -17.96 8.36 15.36
C CYS A 70 -17.54 7.36 14.28
N LYS A 71 -17.42 6.07 14.60
CA LYS A 71 -17.01 4.96 13.72
C LYS A 71 -15.62 5.09 13.07
N LYS A 72 -14.82 6.09 13.48
CA LYS A 72 -13.45 6.29 13.02
C LYS A 72 -12.46 5.44 13.82
N PHE A 73 -11.38 5.02 13.17
CA PHE A 73 -10.28 4.29 13.78
C PHE A 73 -9.25 5.29 14.35
N HIS A 74 -8.75 5.00 15.55
CA HIS A 74 -7.79 5.82 16.28
C HIS A 74 -6.70 4.94 16.88
N LEU A 75 -5.49 5.49 16.99
CA LEU A 75 -4.41 4.85 17.70
C LEU A 75 -4.76 4.80 19.19
N ASN A 76 -4.55 3.66 19.84
CA ASN A 76 -4.82 3.47 21.26
C ASN A 76 -3.97 4.38 22.16
N GLU A 77 -2.80 4.79 21.67
CA GLU A 77 -1.89 5.73 22.36
C GLU A 77 -2.37 7.19 22.28
N ASP A 78 -3.25 7.51 21.33
CA ASP A 78 -3.82 8.85 21.20
C ASP A 78 -5.11 9.00 22.00
N LYS A 79 -5.21 10.07 22.81
CA LYS A 79 -6.47 10.44 23.48
C LYS A 79 -7.51 10.86 22.42
N HIS A 80 -8.34 9.92 22.00
CA HIS A 80 -9.47 10.19 21.12
C HIS A 80 -10.58 10.94 21.86
N SER A 81 -10.73 12.24 21.59
CA SER A 81 -11.91 13.01 22.00
C SER A 81 -12.98 12.91 20.92
N CYS A 82 -13.96 12.04 21.14
CA CYS A 82 -15.11 11.95 20.25
C CYS A 82 -15.97 13.20 20.43
N LYS A 83 -15.93 14.12 19.46
CA LYS A 83 -17.02 15.09 19.27
C LYS A 83 -18.20 14.34 18.64
N GLY A 84 -18.82 13.44 19.41
CA GLY A 84 -20.10 12.88 19.03
C GLY A 84 -21.08 14.03 18.84
N ASN A 85 -21.91 13.96 17.80
CA ASN A 85 -23.08 14.83 17.67
C ASN A 85 -23.79 14.91 19.02
N LYS A 86 -24.07 16.14 19.48
CA LYS A 86 -24.99 16.40 20.59
C LYS A 86 -26.26 15.58 20.45
#